data_AF-A0A522AJB3-F1
#
_entry.id   AF-A0A522AJB3-F1
#
_cell.length_a   1.000
_cell.length_b   1.000
_cell.length_c   1.000
_cell.angle_alpha   90.00
_cell.angle_beta   90.00
_cell.angle_gamma   90.00
#
_symmetry.space_group_name_H-M   'P 1'
#
loop_
_entity.id
_entity.type
_entity.pdbx_description
1 polymer ?
#
loop_
_entity_poly.entity_id
_entity_poly.type
_entity_poly.pdbx_seq_one_letter_code
_entity_poly.pdbx_strand_id
1 'polypeptide(L)'
;VGNQQIAWGEALFFRVADVANGLDLRRHSFLDYAQEEYADERAPSPAIRASYNLTQQWEVETFLQMFQPTLYPRQGSPYALVNSPYENQDGKGYKDYDNFINGGLRFNGQFDQLGLQFFMVSRHNPDPVYRWAAGGQTALDGAFGSINGQKFSEQVFRASGLPGSNAPEGGGTLGSSDWMGGSALGGLNGVEALNVLGRDFPFIGGFLDNIAVVSAQLDPSGKGLLPNAQLGKSWATNLQEAAPVFDMFFSILGDLDGSIISKYPSENIFGAGGNYIFYSTPDSLLDQLVVRFEGTWTPSKQWSDNVARETGTSDEYNTALAFEKYQRFSQNFPATFFSLQWMHKSAIDFVGRPLKNIGGRVDKEATGKKEGGPGRGWDGFSFAFSQPFPNLTWRADFAVLYDIYGGYLVQPSVRYKPNGPWTVETYATWIYAASTRSVFAPLEWTDEVGVRVGYQF
;
A
#
# COMPACT_ATOMS: atom_id res chain seq x y z
N VAL A 1 -22.77 2.97 20.48
CA VAL A 1 -21.49 2.81 21.21
C VAL A 1 -21.13 1.35 21.18
N GLY A 2 -19.90 1.01 20.84
CA GLY A 2 -19.43 -0.38 20.77
C GLY A 2 -18.28 -0.54 19.79
N ASN A 3 -17.95 -1.78 19.43
CA ASN A 3 -17.01 -2.03 18.35
C ASN A 3 -17.69 -1.71 17.01
N GLN A 4 -17.14 -0.81 16.20
CA GLN A 4 -17.77 -0.33 14.96
C GLN A 4 -16.82 -0.42 13.77
N GLN A 5 -17.38 -0.69 12.60
CA GLN A 5 -16.78 -0.36 11.31
C GLN A 5 -17.56 0.82 10.72
N ILE A 6 -16.87 1.81 10.19
CA ILE A 6 -17.45 3.03 9.65
C ILE A 6 -17.08 3.08 8.16
N ALA A 7 -18.11 2.93 7.33
CA ALA A 7 -18.00 3.00 5.88
C ALA A 7 -18.94 4.11 5.38
N TRP A 8 -18.37 5.05 4.64
CA TRP A 8 -19.07 6.19 4.02
C TRP A 8 -18.91 6.20 2.51
N GLY A 9 -17.96 5.43 1.99
CA GLY A 9 -17.71 5.31 0.57
C GLY A 9 -18.70 4.44 -0.15
N GLU A 10 -18.87 4.79 -1.41
CA GLU A 10 -19.72 4.11 -2.35
C GLU A 10 -18.90 3.41 -3.44
N ALA A 11 -17.61 3.73 -3.59
CA ALA A 11 -16.69 2.98 -4.46
C ALA A 11 -16.27 1.65 -3.80
N LEU A 12 -17.02 0.58 -4.10
CA LEU A 12 -16.85 -0.74 -3.46
C LEU A 12 -15.42 -1.30 -3.52
N PHE A 13 -14.69 -1.08 -4.62
CA PHE A 13 -13.32 -1.63 -4.82
C PHE A 13 -12.19 -0.69 -4.41
N PHE A 14 -12.45 0.61 -4.22
CA PHE A 14 -11.38 1.61 -4.15
C PHE A 14 -11.38 2.46 -2.88
N ARG A 15 -12.36 2.29 -1.98
CA ARG A 15 -12.38 2.87 -0.62
C ARG A 15 -11.97 4.35 -0.55
N VAL A 16 -12.52 5.20 -1.43
CA VAL A 16 -12.14 6.62 -1.47
C VAL A 16 -12.64 7.37 -0.23
N ALA A 17 -13.91 7.22 0.13
CA ALA A 17 -14.48 7.85 1.33
C ALA A 17 -14.50 6.97 2.58
N ASP A 18 -14.04 5.72 2.48
CA ASP A 18 -13.91 4.78 3.61
C ASP A 18 -12.63 4.99 4.42
N VAL A 19 -12.55 6.16 5.04
CA VAL A 19 -11.32 6.66 5.68
C VAL A 19 -11.31 6.52 7.20
N ALA A 20 -12.25 5.80 7.83
CA ALA A 20 -12.25 5.68 9.29
C ALA A 20 -11.35 4.52 9.79
N ASN A 21 -11.41 3.37 9.12
CA ASN A 21 -10.83 2.12 9.61
C ASN A 21 -9.57 1.71 8.84
N GLY A 22 -8.59 1.16 9.57
CA GLY A 22 -7.55 0.33 8.99
C GLY A 22 -8.07 -1.04 8.54
N LEU A 23 -7.21 -1.81 7.89
CA LEU A 23 -7.53 -3.16 7.38
C LEU A 23 -6.75 -4.26 8.11
N ASP A 24 -7.32 -5.46 8.23
CA ASP A 24 -6.57 -6.66 8.58
C ASP A 24 -6.24 -7.46 7.32
N LEU A 25 -5.09 -7.14 6.72
CA LEU A 25 -4.64 -7.72 5.46
C LEU A 25 -3.86 -9.02 5.65
N ARG A 26 -3.69 -9.52 6.88
CA ARG A 26 -2.76 -10.63 7.18
C ARG A 26 -3.13 -11.96 6.55
N ARG A 27 -4.41 -12.18 6.20
CA ARG A 27 -4.90 -13.47 5.71
C ARG A 27 -4.65 -13.64 4.22
N HIS A 28 -5.03 -12.66 3.41
CA HIS A 28 -4.93 -12.73 1.95
C HIS A 28 -4.57 -11.39 1.29
N SER A 29 -3.99 -10.41 2.01
CA SER A 29 -3.80 -9.05 1.50
C SER A 29 -5.09 -8.49 0.89
N PHE A 30 -5.08 -8.05 -0.37
CA PHE A 30 -6.24 -7.64 -1.17
C PHE A 30 -6.68 -8.75 -2.16
N LEU A 31 -6.37 -10.02 -1.85
CA LEU A 31 -6.41 -11.17 -2.78
C LEU A 31 -7.47 -12.21 -2.44
N ASP A 32 -8.29 -11.97 -1.41
CA ASP A 32 -9.46 -12.81 -1.16
C ASP A 32 -10.51 -12.63 -2.26
N TYR A 33 -11.72 -13.13 -2.04
CA TYR A 33 -12.83 -12.94 -2.96
C TYR A 33 -13.06 -11.45 -3.21
N ALA A 34 -12.63 -10.96 -4.37
CA ALA A 34 -12.41 -9.53 -4.62
C ALA A 34 -13.71 -8.71 -4.52
N GLN A 35 -14.86 -9.36 -4.72
CA GLN A 35 -16.18 -8.73 -4.56
C GLN A 35 -16.59 -8.54 -3.08
N GLU A 36 -15.92 -9.19 -2.13
CA GLU A 36 -16.17 -9.13 -0.68
C GLU A 36 -14.98 -8.51 0.11
N GLU A 37 -13.86 -8.17 -0.55
CA GLU A 37 -12.56 -7.75 0.02
C GLU A 37 -12.69 -6.90 1.29
N TYR A 38 -13.26 -5.70 1.18
CA TYR A 38 -13.31 -4.79 2.33
C TYR A 38 -14.40 -5.08 3.35
N ALA A 39 -15.38 -5.92 3.02
CA ALA A 39 -16.45 -6.24 3.96
C ALA A 39 -15.92 -7.06 5.15
N ASP A 40 -14.95 -7.95 4.91
CA ASP A 40 -14.32 -8.79 5.95
C ASP A 40 -13.02 -8.18 6.51
N GLU A 41 -12.32 -7.35 5.73
CA GLU A 41 -11.00 -6.83 6.14
C GLU A 41 -11.04 -5.61 7.06
N ARG A 42 -12.13 -4.83 7.09
CA ARG A 42 -12.18 -3.60 7.91
C ARG A 42 -11.98 -3.93 9.39
N ALA A 43 -10.93 -3.39 10.00
CA ALA A 43 -10.67 -3.62 11.41
C ALA A 43 -11.67 -2.83 12.28
N PRO A 44 -12.56 -3.49 13.05
CA PRO A 44 -13.48 -2.80 13.93
C PRO A 44 -12.72 -2.23 15.13
N SER A 45 -13.17 -1.07 15.61
CA SER A 45 -12.59 -0.44 16.81
C SER A 45 -13.67 0.18 17.71
N PRO A 46 -13.46 0.25 19.05
CA PRO A 46 -14.36 0.94 19.97
C PRO A 46 -14.67 2.37 19.51
N ALA A 47 -15.95 2.67 19.37
CA ALA A 47 -16.42 3.94 18.84
C ALA A 47 -17.76 4.40 19.42
N ILE A 48 -17.96 5.71 19.35
CA ILE A 48 -19.23 6.39 19.49
C ILE A 48 -19.59 6.91 18.09
N ARG A 49 -20.80 6.60 17.64
CA ARG A 49 -21.36 7.08 16.38
C ARG A 49 -22.73 7.67 16.68
N ALA A 50 -23.03 8.81 16.08
CA ALA A 50 -24.32 9.47 16.19
C ALA A 50 -24.76 9.95 14.81
N SER A 51 -26.04 9.80 14.51
CA SER A 51 -26.67 10.36 13.32
C SER A 51 -27.91 11.15 13.72
N TYR A 52 -28.19 12.20 12.96
CA TYR A 52 -29.35 13.07 13.16
C TYR A 52 -29.89 13.55 11.82
N ASN A 53 -31.20 13.38 11.62
CA ASN A 53 -31.90 13.92 10.46
C ASN A 53 -32.18 15.40 10.68
N LEU A 54 -31.46 16.27 9.98
CA LEU A 54 -31.65 17.72 10.02
C LEU A 54 -32.96 18.12 9.35
N THR A 55 -33.29 17.46 8.25
CA THR A 55 -34.55 17.60 7.51
C THR A 55 -35.02 16.23 7.00
N GLN A 56 -36.05 16.19 6.17
CA GLN A 56 -36.44 14.95 5.47
C GLN A 56 -35.42 14.52 4.40
N GLN A 57 -34.55 15.43 3.95
CA GLN A 57 -33.58 15.21 2.88
C GLN A 57 -32.15 15.10 3.38
N TRP A 58 -31.82 15.76 4.50
CA TRP A 58 -30.46 15.85 5.03
C TRP A 58 -30.27 15.11 6.34
N GLU A 59 -29.22 14.30 6.39
CA GLU A 59 -28.70 13.64 7.58
C GLU A 59 -27.29 14.18 7.89
N VAL A 60 -27.00 14.36 9.17
CA VAL A 60 -25.64 14.55 9.66
C VAL A 60 -25.22 13.32 10.47
N GLU A 61 -24.01 12.84 10.24
CA GLU A 61 -23.42 11.71 10.93
C GLU A 61 -22.05 12.10 11.48
N THR A 62 -21.74 11.69 12.70
CA THR A 62 -20.42 11.89 13.31
C THR A 62 -19.94 10.62 14.01
N PHE A 63 -18.62 10.50 14.11
CA PHE A 63 -17.98 9.46 14.90
C PHE A 63 -16.80 9.97 15.71
N LEU A 64 -16.53 9.24 16.79
CA LEU A 64 -15.27 9.21 17.52
C LEU A 64 -14.88 7.74 17.67
N GLN A 65 -13.70 7.34 17.22
CA GLN A 65 -13.27 5.95 17.18
C GLN A 65 -11.80 5.83 17.61
N MET A 66 -11.47 4.83 18.43
CA MET A 66 -10.07 4.55 18.79
C MET A 66 -9.26 4.20 17.53
N PHE A 67 -8.04 4.71 17.45
CA PHE A 67 -7.14 4.43 16.35
C PHE A 67 -6.84 2.93 16.24
N GLN A 68 -6.93 2.40 15.03
CA GLN A 68 -6.60 1.01 14.70
C GLN A 68 -5.83 1.01 13.37
N PRO A 69 -4.59 0.51 13.34
CA PRO A 69 -3.76 0.52 12.14
C PRO A 69 -4.16 -0.59 11.17
N THR A 70 -3.77 -0.41 9.91
CA THR A 70 -3.74 -1.47 8.91
C THR A 70 -2.65 -2.48 9.28
N LEU A 71 -2.99 -3.76 9.32
CA LEU A 71 -2.11 -4.86 9.63
C LEU A 71 -1.72 -5.58 8.34
N TYR A 72 -0.49 -5.38 7.87
CA TYR A 72 0.02 -6.08 6.69
C TYR A 72 0.39 -7.54 6.99
N PRO A 73 0.39 -8.43 5.97
CA PRO A 73 1.02 -9.74 6.06
C PRO A 73 2.43 -9.66 6.63
N ARG A 74 2.79 -10.65 7.46
CA ARG A 74 4.13 -10.72 8.03
C ARG A 74 5.16 -10.97 6.92
N GLN A 75 6.37 -10.47 7.13
CA GLN A 75 7.53 -10.80 6.32
C GLN A 75 7.67 -12.33 6.17
N GLY A 76 8.00 -12.78 4.96
CA GLY A 76 8.12 -14.20 4.63
C GLY A 76 6.79 -14.90 4.30
N SER A 77 5.65 -14.20 4.43
CA SER A 77 4.38 -14.64 3.84
C SER A 77 4.44 -14.51 2.31
N PRO A 78 3.77 -15.39 1.53
CA PRO A 78 3.60 -15.20 0.09
C PRO A 78 2.84 -13.92 -0.27
N TYR A 79 2.16 -13.30 0.71
CA TYR A 79 1.39 -12.06 0.53
C TYR A 79 2.11 -10.80 1.04
N ALA A 80 3.40 -10.89 1.38
CA ALA A 80 4.13 -9.78 1.97
C ALA A 80 4.28 -8.62 0.97
N LEU A 81 3.86 -7.41 1.37
CA LEU A 81 4.11 -6.18 0.60
C LEU A 81 5.48 -5.57 0.90
N VAL A 82 6.01 -5.85 2.10
CA VAL A 82 7.40 -5.58 2.47
C VAL A 82 8.15 -6.90 2.46
N ASN A 83 9.02 -7.07 1.47
CA ASN A 83 9.74 -8.31 1.26
C ASN A 83 10.92 -8.46 2.23
N SER A 84 11.29 -9.73 2.46
CA SER A 84 12.53 -10.08 3.16
C SER A 84 13.74 -9.42 2.49
N PRO A 85 14.78 -8.98 3.21
CA PRO A 85 15.11 -9.26 4.62
C PRO A 85 14.68 -8.19 5.64
N TYR A 86 13.76 -7.29 5.30
CA TYR A 86 13.40 -6.17 6.17
C TYR A 86 12.30 -6.54 7.17
N GLU A 87 12.61 -6.37 8.46
CA GLU A 87 11.66 -6.62 9.55
C GLU A 87 10.80 -5.40 9.84
N ASN A 88 9.48 -5.59 9.83
CA ASN A 88 8.50 -4.58 10.22
C ASN A 88 8.27 -4.59 11.74
N GLN A 89 8.76 -3.57 12.44
CA GLN A 89 8.55 -3.38 13.88
C GLN A 89 7.26 -2.61 14.17
N ASP A 90 6.13 -3.11 13.66
CA ASP A 90 4.85 -2.39 13.77
C ASP A 90 4.34 -2.24 15.20
N GLY A 91 4.58 -3.24 16.05
CA GLY A 91 4.23 -3.18 17.46
C GLY A 91 5.01 -2.11 18.23
N LYS A 92 6.21 -1.74 17.79
CA LYS A 92 6.99 -0.64 18.38
C LYS A 92 6.45 0.71 17.94
N GLY A 93 6.15 0.85 16.65
CA GLY A 93 5.55 2.06 16.09
C GLY A 93 4.17 2.36 16.66
N TYR A 94 3.31 1.35 16.75
CA TYR A 94 1.92 1.49 17.20
C TYR A 94 1.77 1.96 18.66
N LYS A 95 2.71 1.63 19.56
CA LYS A 95 2.67 2.06 20.96
C LYS A 95 2.60 3.57 21.13
N ASP A 96 3.11 4.33 20.17
CA ASP A 96 3.07 5.79 20.21
C ASP A 96 1.67 6.33 19.83
N TYR A 97 0.74 5.47 19.38
CA TYR A 97 -0.55 5.85 18.79
C TYR A 97 -1.78 5.09 19.34
N ASP A 98 -1.59 4.08 20.19
CA ASP A 98 -2.63 3.15 20.65
C ASP A 98 -3.77 3.78 21.48
N ASN A 99 -3.55 4.99 22.00
CA ASN A 99 -4.51 5.73 22.81
C ASN A 99 -5.18 6.89 22.06
N PHE A 100 -4.94 7.05 20.76
CA PHE A 100 -5.52 8.15 19.98
C PHE A 100 -6.94 7.85 19.53
N ILE A 101 -7.72 8.92 19.35
CA ILE A 101 -9.09 8.88 18.88
C ILE A 101 -9.18 9.66 17.57
N ASN A 102 -9.67 8.99 16.54
CA ASN A 102 -10.04 9.58 15.26
C ASN A 102 -11.46 10.12 15.33
N GLY A 103 -11.77 11.15 14.56
CA GLY A 103 -13.12 11.71 14.50
C GLY A 103 -13.49 12.23 13.13
N GLY A 104 -14.79 12.26 12.85
CA GLY A 104 -15.29 12.74 11.58
C GLY A 104 -16.72 13.24 11.63
N LEU A 105 -17.07 14.02 10.61
CA LEU A 105 -18.40 14.53 10.36
C LEU A 105 -18.74 14.33 8.89
N ARG A 106 -19.94 13.83 8.61
CA ARG A 106 -20.51 13.66 7.27
C ARG A 106 -21.88 14.31 7.20
N PHE A 107 -22.14 15.01 6.11
CA PHE A 107 -23.47 15.44 5.69
C PHE A 107 -23.88 14.63 4.48
N ASN A 108 -25.08 14.05 4.52
CA ASN A 108 -25.63 13.24 3.44
C ASN A 108 -27.01 13.77 3.07
N GLY A 109 -27.25 13.97 1.77
CA GLY A 109 -28.46 14.55 1.23
C GLY A 109 -29.03 13.70 0.10
N GLN A 110 -30.35 13.47 0.10
CA GLN A 110 -31.05 12.77 -0.98
C GLN A 110 -32.13 13.66 -1.61
N PHE A 111 -32.05 13.84 -2.93
CA PHE A 111 -32.97 14.63 -3.75
C PHE A 111 -33.46 13.78 -4.92
N ASP A 112 -34.60 13.12 -4.75
CA ASP A 112 -35.14 12.16 -5.71
C ASP A 112 -34.07 11.11 -6.11
N GLN A 113 -33.51 11.20 -7.30
CA GLN A 113 -32.47 10.30 -7.81
C GLN A 113 -31.04 10.73 -7.51
N LEU A 114 -30.83 11.96 -7.02
CA LEU A 114 -29.52 12.52 -6.74
C LEU A 114 -29.19 12.40 -5.25
N GLY A 115 -28.18 11.61 -4.93
CA GLY A 115 -27.53 11.60 -3.62
C GLY A 115 -26.30 12.50 -3.62
N LEU A 116 -26.08 13.24 -2.53
CA LEU A 116 -24.88 14.07 -2.32
C LEU A 116 -24.32 13.80 -0.93
N GLN A 117 -22.99 13.74 -0.82
CA GLN A 117 -22.32 13.66 0.47
C GLN A 117 -21.11 14.59 0.56
N PHE A 118 -20.86 15.10 1.76
CA PHE A 118 -19.71 15.91 2.11
C PHE A 118 -19.19 15.45 3.46
N PHE A 119 -17.89 15.29 3.62
CA PHE A 119 -17.34 14.87 4.89
C PHE A 119 -15.99 15.49 5.18
N MET A 120 -15.67 15.53 6.47
CA MET A 120 -14.34 15.84 6.97
C MET A 120 -13.97 14.84 8.07
N VAL A 121 -12.72 14.38 8.05
CA VAL A 121 -12.18 13.44 9.02
C VAL A 121 -10.83 13.94 9.50
N SER A 122 -10.62 13.95 10.80
CA SER A 122 -9.29 14.10 11.41
C SER A 122 -8.92 12.75 12.01
N ARG A 123 -7.83 12.16 11.53
CA ARG A 123 -7.40 10.82 11.93
C ARG A 123 -5.89 10.71 11.97
N HIS A 124 -5.39 9.66 12.61
CA HIS A 124 -4.10 9.09 12.25
C HIS A 124 -4.27 8.20 11.01
N ASN A 125 -3.38 8.33 10.03
CA ASN A 125 -3.38 7.48 8.84
C ASN A 125 -3.22 6.01 9.29
N PRO A 126 -4.20 5.12 9.03
CA PRO A 126 -4.09 3.73 9.43
C PRO A 126 -3.03 2.97 8.62
N ASP A 127 -2.71 3.42 7.40
CA ASP A 127 -1.67 2.80 6.59
C ASP A 127 -0.29 3.26 7.09
N PRO A 128 0.59 2.33 7.50
CA PRO A 128 1.84 2.69 8.15
C PRO A 128 2.79 3.40 7.19
N VAL A 129 3.38 4.47 7.70
CA VAL A 129 4.53 5.15 7.09
C VAL A 129 5.80 4.63 7.75
N TYR A 130 6.71 4.08 6.96
CA TYR A 130 7.91 3.43 7.46
C TYR A 130 9.10 4.37 7.51
N ARG A 131 9.92 4.17 8.54
CA ARG A 131 11.27 4.75 8.65
C ARG A 131 12.28 3.71 9.09
N TRP A 132 13.54 3.96 8.79
CA TRP A 132 14.63 3.10 9.22
C TRP A 132 14.76 3.12 10.75
N ALA A 133 15.08 1.96 11.29
CA ALA A 133 15.29 1.73 12.71
C ALA A 133 16.72 1.28 12.95
N ALA A 134 17.31 1.63 14.09
CA ALA A 134 18.58 1.05 14.50
C ALA A 134 18.44 -0.48 14.64
N GLY A 135 19.38 -1.21 14.03
CA GLY A 135 19.40 -2.66 13.97
C GLY A 135 19.71 -3.31 15.32
N GLY A 136 20.50 -2.64 16.18
CA GLY A 136 20.77 -3.08 17.55
C GLY A 136 21.79 -4.22 17.68
N GLN A 137 22.43 -4.63 16.58
CA GLN A 137 23.41 -5.72 16.61
C GLN A 137 24.75 -5.26 17.22
N THR A 138 25.05 -5.72 18.43
CA THR A 138 26.25 -5.32 19.18
C THR A 138 27.48 -6.17 18.85
N ALA A 139 27.32 -7.31 18.19
CA ALA A 139 28.41 -8.24 17.88
C ALA A 139 29.55 -7.60 17.07
N LEU A 140 29.24 -6.56 16.28
CA LEU A 140 30.20 -5.87 15.41
C LEU A 140 30.72 -4.55 15.99
N ASP A 141 30.22 -4.11 17.15
CA ASP A 141 30.65 -2.84 17.78
C ASP A 141 32.15 -2.84 18.10
N GLY A 142 32.69 -3.98 18.55
CA GLY A 142 34.12 -4.11 18.84
C GLY A 142 35.00 -4.12 17.58
N ALA A 143 34.48 -4.64 16.46
CA ALA A 143 35.23 -4.76 15.22
C ALA A 143 35.36 -3.42 14.48
N PHE A 144 34.28 -2.63 14.45
CA PHE A 144 34.27 -1.32 13.78
C PHE A 144 34.60 -0.15 14.70
N GLY A 145 34.51 -0.35 16.02
CA GLY A 145 34.63 0.76 16.97
C GLY A 145 33.53 1.79 16.74
N SER A 146 33.92 3.07 16.68
CA SER A 146 32.99 4.16 16.37
C SER A 146 33.37 4.87 15.08
N ILE A 147 32.39 5.02 14.19
CA ILE A 147 32.48 5.81 12.96
C ILE A 147 31.55 7.00 13.12
N ASN A 148 32.08 8.22 12.95
CA ASN A 148 31.34 9.48 13.16
C ASN A 148 30.56 9.53 14.49
N GLY A 149 31.16 9.01 15.56
CA GLY A 149 30.59 9.05 16.91
C GLY A 149 29.48 8.03 17.18
N GLN A 150 29.21 7.11 16.25
CA GLN A 150 28.24 6.02 16.43
C GLN A 150 28.89 4.65 16.29
N LYS A 151 28.29 3.65 16.93
CA LYS A 151 28.66 2.23 16.80
C LYS A 151 27.82 1.53 15.73
N PHE A 152 28.22 0.32 15.37
CA PHE A 152 27.48 -0.50 14.41
C PHE A 152 26.04 -0.82 14.89
N SER A 153 25.85 -1.04 16.18
CA SER A 153 24.53 -1.30 16.77
C SER A 153 23.53 -0.13 16.64
N GLU A 154 24.02 1.09 16.37
CA GLU A 154 23.20 2.29 16.21
C GLU A 154 22.78 2.58 14.76
N GLN A 155 23.38 1.87 13.79
CA GLN A 155 22.96 1.95 12.38
C GLN A 155 21.87 0.93 12.04
N VAL A 156 21.31 1.01 10.83
CA VAL A 156 20.09 0.29 10.45
C VAL A 156 20.26 -1.22 10.23
N PHE A 157 21.41 -1.61 9.68
CA PHE A 157 21.65 -2.94 9.18
C PHE A 157 22.10 -3.89 10.27
N ARG A 158 21.99 -5.17 9.99
CA ARG A 158 22.59 -6.23 10.78
C ARG A 158 23.23 -7.21 9.81
N ALA A 159 24.42 -7.69 10.15
CA ALA A 159 25.03 -8.80 9.46
C ALA A 159 24.24 -10.07 9.76
N SER A 160 23.68 -10.68 8.72
CA SER A 160 22.90 -11.90 8.79
C SER A 160 23.76 -13.08 9.26
N GLY A 161 23.14 -14.06 9.91
CA GLY A 161 23.85 -15.20 10.50
C GLY A 161 24.67 -14.92 11.76
N LEU A 162 24.90 -13.64 12.13
CA LEU A 162 25.57 -13.26 13.38
C LEU A 162 24.59 -12.98 14.52
N PRO A 163 25.00 -13.18 15.80
CA PRO A 163 24.16 -12.88 16.96
C PRO A 163 23.57 -11.46 16.90
N GLY A 164 22.25 -11.35 17.05
CA GLY A 164 21.51 -10.10 16.97
C GLY A 164 20.84 -9.83 15.61
N SER A 165 21.05 -10.69 14.60
CA SER A 165 20.24 -10.73 13.37
C SER A 165 19.12 -11.78 13.47
N ASN A 166 17.97 -11.47 12.86
CA ASN A 166 16.86 -12.41 12.69
C ASN A 166 16.95 -13.22 11.39
N ALA A 167 17.85 -12.84 10.49
CA ALA A 167 18.07 -13.51 9.22
C ALA A 167 19.17 -14.58 9.35
N PRO A 168 18.97 -15.79 8.79
CA PRO A 168 20.03 -16.79 8.71
C PRO A 168 21.17 -16.30 7.80
N GLU A 169 22.33 -16.94 7.88
CA GLU A 169 23.42 -16.70 6.92
C GLU A 169 22.94 -16.92 5.48
N GLY A 170 23.18 -15.95 4.60
CA GLY A 170 22.67 -15.94 3.22
C GLY A 170 21.20 -15.52 3.08
N GLY A 171 20.55 -15.11 4.17
CA GLY A 171 19.16 -14.66 4.20
C GLY A 171 18.98 -13.14 4.06
N GLY A 172 20.07 -12.38 4.05
CA GLY A 172 20.10 -10.93 3.89
C GLY A 172 20.21 -10.46 2.44
N THR A 173 20.42 -9.16 2.26
CA THR A 173 20.77 -8.53 0.98
C THR A 173 22.24 -8.81 0.70
N LEU A 174 22.56 -9.42 -0.44
CA LEU A 174 23.93 -9.92 -0.72
C LEU A 174 24.81 -8.94 -1.51
N GLY A 175 24.21 -7.95 -2.16
CA GLY A 175 24.92 -7.09 -3.10
C GLY A 175 24.07 -5.93 -3.60
N SER A 176 24.69 -5.08 -4.42
CA SER A 176 24.02 -3.96 -5.08
C SER A 176 22.83 -4.39 -5.93
N SER A 177 22.94 -5.51 -6.65
CA SER A 177 21.86 -6.08 -7.46
C SER A 177 20.61 -6.38 -6.62
N ASP A 178 20.80 -7.07 -5.49
CA ASP A 178 19.71 -7.44 -4.58
C ASP A 178 19.12 -6.19 -3.91
N TRP A 179 19.97 -5.25 -3.50
CA TRP A 179 19.54 -3.97 -2.96
C TRP A 179 18.64 -3.20 -3.94
N MET A 180 19.09 -3.07 -5.19
CA MET A 180 18.35 -2.35 -6.22
C MET A 180 17.06 -3.06 -6.60
N GLY A 181 17.09 -4.40 -6.72
CA GLY A 181 15.90 -5.22 -6.94
C GLY A 181 14.88 -5.08 -5.82
N GLY A 182 15.30 -5.29 -4.57
CA GLY A 182 14.43 -5.16 -3.39
C GLY A 182 13.88 -3.75 -3.22
N SER A 183 14.71 -2.72 -3.41
CA SER A 183 14.29 -1.32 -3.42
C SER A 183 13.21 -1.06 -4.47
N ALA A 184 13.40 -1.57 -5.68
CA ALA A 184 12.45 -1.40 -6.78
C ALA A 184 11.09 -2.04 -6.49
N LEU A 185 11.06 -3.25 -5.92
CA LEU A 185 9.82 -3.93 -5.52
C LEU A 185 9.10 -3.16 -4.40
N GLY A 186 9.85 -2.68 -3.42
CA GLY A 186 9.34 -1.87 -2.30
C GLY A 186 8.92 -0.45 -2.66
N GLY A 187 9.07 -0.03 -3.93
CA GLY A 187 8.75 1.32 -4.38
C GLY A 187 9.69 2.39 -3.83
N LEU A 188 10.96 2.04 -3.65
CA LEU A 188 12.04 2.91 -3.23
C LEU A 188 12.97 3.21 -4.41
N ASN A 189 13.56 4.41 -4.40
CA ASN A 189 14.71 4.70 -5.25
C ASN A 189 15.97 4.16 -4.54
N GLY A 190 16.54 3.05 -5.04
CA GLY A 190 17.68 2.39 -4.39
C GLY A 190 18.94 3.25 -4.25
N VAL A 191 19.18 4.20 -5.16
CA VAL A 191 20.30 5.16 -5.06
C VAL A 191 20.01 6.20 -3.98
N GLU A 192 18.81 6.79 -3.99
CA GLU A 192 18.45 7.78 -2.96
C GLU A 192 18.32 7.13 -1.57
N ALA A 193 17.90 5.88 -1.49
CA ALA A 193 17.87 5.13 -0.24
C ALA A 193 19.27 5.00 0.38
N LEU A 194 20.34 4.84 -0.42
CA LEU A 194 21.74 4.92 0.08
C LEU A 194 22.04 6.29 0.69
N ASN A 195 21.66 7.36 0.00
CA ASN A 195 21.91 8.73 0.45
C ASN A 195 21.15 9.05 1.75
N VAL A 196 19.89 8.60 1.84
CA VAL A 196 19.09 8.67 3.07
C VAL A 196 19.79 7.96 4.21
N LEU A 197 20.33 6.76 3.99
CA LEU A 197 21.05 6.02 5.00
C LEU A 197 22.31 6.76 5.46
N GLY A 198 23.10 7.30 4.54
CA GLY A 198 24.28 8.11 4.84
C GLY A 198 23.95 9.38 5.64
N ARG A 199 22.82 10.02 5.33
CA ARG A 199 22.35 11.22 6.02
C ARG A 199 21.81 10.92 7.42
N ASP A 200 21.00 9.89 7.55
CA ASP A 200 20.20 9.63 8.75
C ASP A 200 20.98 8.81 9.80
N PHE A 201 22.03 8.09 9.38
CA PHE A 201 22.88 7.27 10.23
C PHE A 201 24.34 7.71 10.11
N PRO A 202 24.86 8.50 11.08
CA PRO A 202 26.25 8.95 11.11
C PRO A 202 27.30 7.87 10.83
N PHE A 203 27.10 6.64 11.33
CA PHE A 203 27.99 5.50 11.02
C PHE A 203 28.09 5.25 9.51
N ILE A 204 26.94 5.19 8.81
CA ILE A 204 26.89 4.97 7.36
C ILE A 204 27.43 6.19 6.62
N GLY A 205 27.09 7.41 7.04
CA GLY A 205 27.64 8.63 6.45
C GLY A 205 29.17 8.69 6.53
N GLY A 206 29.74 8.34 7.68
CA GLY A 206 31.20 8.28 7.87
C GLY A 206 31.84 7.13 7.09
N PHE A 207 31.12 6.01 6.91
CA PHE A 207 31.57 4.96 6.01
C PHE A 207 31.64 5.49 4.56
N LEU A 208 30.61 6.15 4.05
CA LEU A 208 30.61 6.77 2.71
C LEU A 208 31.75 7.77 2.54
N ASP A 209 32.01 8.62 3.55
CA ASP A 209 33.14 9.55 3.54
C ASP A 209 34.48 8.83 3.42
N ASN A 210 34.68 7.74 4.17
CA ASN A 210 35.90 6.93 4.10
C ASN A 210 36.06 6.25 2.73
N ILE A 211 34.97 5.73 2.14
CA ILE A 211 34.99 5.18 0.78
C ILE A 211 35.42 6.24 -0.22
N ALA A 212 34.85 7.43 -0.16
CA ALA A 212 35.16 8.51 -1.08
C ALA A 212 36.67 8.81 -1.04
N VAL A 213 37.25 8.93 0.15
CA VAL A 213 38.69 9.19 0.33
C VAL A 213 39.55 8.04 -0.19
N VAL A 214 39.27 6.80 0.20
CA VAL A 214 40.11 5.65 -0.17
C VAL A 214 40.01 5.37 -1.67
N SER A 215 38.81 5.40 -2.24
CA SER A 215 38.62 5.13 -3.67
C SER A 215 39.26 6.21 -4.55
N ALA A 216 39.24 7.49 -4.12
CA ALA A 216 39.91 8.56 -4.85
C ALA A 216 41.44 8.40 -4.87
N GLN A 217 42.04 7.80 -3.84
CA GLN A 217 43.49 7.51 -3.81
C GLN A 217 43.89 6.36 -4.75
N LEU A 218 42.96 5.44 -5.00
CA LEU A 218 43.18 4.26 -5.85
C LEU A 218 42.82 4.53 -7.33
N ASP A 219 42.04 5.57 -7.60
CA ASP A 219 41.68 6.01 -8.95
C ASP A 219 42.71 7.00 -9.51
N PRO A 220 43.37 6.70 -10.66
CA PRO A 220 44.28 7.61 -11.33
C PRO A 220 43.68 8.99 -11.67
N SER A 221 42.35 9.08 -11.82
CA SER A 221 41.66 10.35 -12.08
C SER A 221 41.40 11.17 -10.82
N GLY A 222 41.63 10.60 -9.63
CA GLY A 222 41.40 11.21 -8.32
C GLY A 222 39.93 11.37 -7.95
N LYS A 223 39.01 10.79 -8.74
CA LYS A 223 37.56 10.95 -8.54
C LYS A 223 36.95 9.82 -7.70
N GLY A 224 37.52 8.62 -7.77
CA GLY A 224 37.06 7.48 -6.98
C GLY A 224 35.64 7.04 -7.34
N LEU A 225 35.00 6.33 -6.40
CA LEU A 225 33.64 5.79 -6.58
C LEU A 225 32.54 6.86 -6.38
N LEU A 226 32.82 7.90 -5.61
CA LEU A 226 31.89 8.99 -5.30
C LEU A 226 32.50 10.33 -5.78
N PRO A 227 32.45 10.62 -7.08
CA PRO A 227 33.17 11.74 -7.70
C PRO A 227 32.70 13.13 -7.22
N ASN A 228 31.50 13.20 -6.65
CA ASN A 228 30.90 14.44 -6.14
C ASN A 228 30.97 14.55 -4.61
N ALA A 229 31.61 13.60 -3.93
CA ALA A 229 31.69 13.58 -2.48
C ALA A 229 32.53 14.74 -1.93
N GLN A 230 32.06 15.33 -0.84
CA GLN A 230 32.81 16.24 0.00
C GLN A 230 32.82 15.68 1.42
N LEU A 231 33.89 15.91 2.20
CA LEU A 231 33.96 15.39 3.56
C LEU A 231 32.76 15.85 4.40
N GLY A 232 32.02 14.91 5.00
CA GLY A 232 30.77 15.16 5.72
C GLY A 232 29.54 15.33 4.83
N LYS A 233 29.69 15.13 3.52
CA LYS A 233 28.70 15.35 2.45
C LYS A 233 28.98 14.42 1.26
N SER A 234 29.03 13.12 1.53
CA SER A 234 29.20 12.09 0.51
C SER A 234 27.84 11.51 0.09
N TRP A 235 27.56 11.49 -1.22
CA TRP A 235 26.34 10.92 -1.79
C TRP A 235 26.61 10.34 -3.18
N ALA A 236 25.79 9.36 -3.57
CA ALA A 236 25.76 8.83 -4.92
C ALA A 236 24.70 9.56 -5.75
N THR A 237 25.01 9.86 -7.00
CA THR A 237 24.11 10.57 -7.92
C THR A 237 23.42 9.66 -8.93
N ASN A 238 23.91 8.42 -9.08
CA ASN A 238 23.43 7.44 -10.03
C ASN A 238 23.81 6.03 -9.58
N LEU A 239 23.30 5.02 -10.31
CA LEU A 239 23.57 3.61 -10.01
C LEU A 239 25.06 3.24 -10.14
N GLN A 240 25.78 3.82 -11.10
CA GLN A 240 27.20 3.51 -11.32
C GLN A 240 28.08 3.94 -10.13
N GLU A 241 27.65 4.97 -9.39
CA GLU A 241 28.28 5.40 -8.14
C GLU A 241 27.81 4.55 -6.95
N ALA A 242 26.51 4.26 -6.84
CA ALA A 242 25.93 3.55 -5.69
C ALA A 242 26.28 2.06 -5.65
N ALA A 243 26.25 1.35 -6.78
CA ALA A 243 26.45 -0.09 -6.84
C ALA A 243 27.80 -0.55 -6.25
N PRO A 244 28.96 0.00 -6.67
CA PRO A 244 30.23 -0.43 -6.10
C PRO A 244 30.39 -0.07 -4.62
N VAL A 245 29.70 0.98 -4.14
CA VAL A 245 29.66 1.34 -2.71
C VAL A 245 28.93 0.26 -1.92
N PHE A 246 27.77 -0.19 -2.41
CA PHE A 246 27.03 -1.30 -1.84
C PHE A 246 27.87 -2.58 -1.84
N ASP A 247 28.41 -2.97 -2.98
CA ASP A 247 29.19 -4.20 -3.11
C ASP A 247 30.40 -4.20 -2.17
N MET A 248 31.02 -3.03 -1.94
CA MET A 248 32.08 -2.93 -0.95
C MET A 248 31.55 -3.07 0.48
N PHE A 249 30.42 -2.47 0.82
CA PHE A 249 29.80 -2.63 2.13
C PHE A 249 29.45 -4.09 2.43
N PHE A 250 28.85 -4.79 1.47
CA PHE A 250 28.53 -6.22 1.57
C PHE A 250 29.78 -7.10 1.60
N SER A 251 30.86 -6.73 0.89
CA SER A 251 32.14 -7.48 0.95
C SER A 251 32.80 -7.44 2.34
N ILE A 252 32.53 -6.39 3.12
CA ILE A 252 33.09 -6.20 4.47
C ILE A 252 32.20 -6.84 5.54
N LEU A 253 30.88 -6.69 5.42
CA LEU A 253 29.92 -7.07 6.46
C LEU A 253 29.23 -8.41 6.22
N GLY A 254 29.36 -8.98 5.02
CA GLY A 254 28.49 -10.07 4.57
C GLY A 254 27.12 -9.56 4.17
N ASP A 255 26.14 -10.46 4.12
CA ASP A 255 24.77 -10.13 3.79
C ASP A 255 24.06 -9.39 4.93
N LEU A 256 23.22 -8.43 4.56
CA LEU A 256 22.59 -7.52 5.52
C LEU A 256 21.07 -7.62 5.54
N ASP A 257 20.53 -7.71 6.75
CA ASP A 257 19.11 -7.46 7.02
C ASP A 257 18.93 -6.12 7.74
N GLY A 258 17.68 -5.66 7.87
CA GLY A 258 17.39 -4.37 8.49
C GLY A 258 16.01 -4.33 9.12
N SER A 259 15.73 -3.30 9.92
CA SER A 259 14.39 -3.10 10.49
C SER A 259 13.83 -1.73 10.12
N ILE A 260 12.53 -1.72 9.94
CA ILE A 260 11.74 -0.52 9.74
C ILE A 260 10.72 -0.41 10.87
N ILE A 261 10.45 0.82 11.30
CA ILE A 261 9.44 1.11 12.33
C ILE A 261 8.32 1.91 11.65
N SER A 262 7.07 1.51 11.88
CA SER A 262 5.93 2.26 11.42
C SER A 262 5.70 3.54 12.22
N LYS A 263 5.15 4.52 11.54
CA LYS A 263 4.58 5.76 12.06
C LYS A 263 3.17 5.86 11.48
N TYR A 264 2.27 6.47 12.25
CA TYR A 264 0.90 6.72 11.81
C TYR A 264 0.63 8.22 11.89
N PRO A 265 1.04 9.01 10.88
CA PRO A 265 0.93 10.46 10.94
C PRO A 265 -0.52 10.94 11.01
N SER A 266 -0.75 12.04 11.72
CA SER A 266 -2.06 12.69 11.72
C SER A 266 -2.34 13.33 10.35
N GLU A 267 -3.56 13.22 9.88
CA GLU A 267 -4.03 13.80 8.63
C GLU A 267 -5.48 14.29 8.74
N ASN A 268 -5.78 15.35 8.00
CA ASN A 268 -7.15 15.83 7.82
C ASN A 268 -7.58 15.48 6.40
N ILE A 269 -8.77 14.94 6.24
CA ILE A 269 -9.32 14.51 4.96
C ILE A 269 -10.62 15.26 4.75
N PHE A 270 -10.73 15.90 3.59
CA PHE A 270 -11.95 16.55 3.14
C PHE A 270 -12.45 15.81 1.91
N GLY A 271 -13.73 15.47 1.89
CA GLY A 271 -14.29 14.70 0.80
C GLY A 271 -15.68 15.15 0.40
N ALA A 272 -16.01 14.86 -0.84
CA ALA A 272 -17.32 15.06 -1.41
C ALA A 272 -17.62 13.92 -2.39
N GLY A 273 -18.89 13.60 -2.54
CA GLY A 273 -19.34 12.60 -3.48
C GLY A 273 -20.78 12.85 -3.89
N GLY A 274 -21.17 12.19 -4.97
CA GLY A 274 -22.54 12.21 -5.44
C GLY A 274 -22.86 10.96 -6.23
N ASN A 275 -24.12 10.56 -6.17
CA ASN A 275 -24.65 9.46 -6.95
C ASN A 275 -25.93 9.85 -7.67
N TYR A 276 -26.15 9.25 -8.82
CA TYR A 276 -27.36 9.47 -9.61
C TYR A 276 -27.91 8.16 -10.16
N ILE A 277 -29.21 7.96 -9.99
CA ILE A 277 -29.94 6.82 -10.55
C ILE A 277 -30.65 7.27 -11.82
N PHE A 278 -30.27 6.70 -12.96
CA PHE A 278 -30.92 6.96 -14.23
C PHE A 278 -32.23 6.17 -14.33
N TYR A 279 -33.30 6.81 -14.80
CA TYR A 279 -34.53 6.12 -15.21
C TYR A 279 -34.76 6.39 -16.70
N SER A 280 -34.90 5.32 -17.48
CA SER A 280 -34.99 5.40 -18.94
C SER A 280 -36.01 4.41 -19.47
N THR A 281 -35.95 4.09 -20.77
CA THR A 281 -36.78 3.02 -21.33
C THR A 281 -36.53 1.71 -20.57
N PRO A 282 -37.58 1.03 -20.09
CA PRO A 282 -37.43 -0.24 -19.37
C PRO A 282 -36.54 -1.22 -20.11
N ASP A 283 -35.74 -1.97 -19.36
CA ASP A 283 -34.78 -2.98 -19.84
C ASP A 283 -33.60 -2.43 -20.69
N SER A 284 -33.51 -1.12 -20.92
CA SER A 284 -32.33 -0.50 -21.53
C SER A 284 -31.13 -0.50 -20.57
N LEU A 285 -29.92 -0.38 -21.12
CA LEU A 285 -28.69 -0.31 -20.31
C LEU A 285 -28.63 0.92 -19.39
N LEU A 286 -29.33 2.01 -19.74
CA LEU A 286 -29.37 3.23 -18.95
C LEU A 286 -30.44 3.19 -17.86
N ASP A 287 -31.48 2.39 -18.00
CA ASP A 287 -32.54 2.32 -17.00
C ASP A 287 -32.01 1.67 -15.71
N GLN A 288 -32.19 2.33 -14.57
CA GLN A 288 -31.66 1.94 -13.26
C GLN A 288 -30.13 1.80 -13.21
N LEU A 289 -29.40 2.45 -14.12
CA LEU A 289 -27.96 2.60 -13.99
C LEU A 289 -27.69 3.54 -12.82
N VAL A 290 -26.82 3.12 -11.91
CA VAL A 290 -26.34 3.96 -10.82
C VAL A 290 -24.93 4.42 -11.16
N VAL A 291 -24.73 5.74 -11.21
CA VAL A 291 -23.41 6.35 -11.41
C VAL A 291 -23.02 7.06 -10.14
N ARG A 292 -21.78 6.85 -9.69
CA ARG A 292 -21.26 7.38 -8.44
C ARG A 292 -19.91 8.03 -8.67
N PHE A 293 -19.71 9.19 -8.08
CA PHE A 293 -18.43 9.87 -8.07
C PHE A 293 -18.07 10.22 -6.64
N GLU A 294 -16.81 9.98 -6.27
CA GLU A 294 -16.26 10.33 -4.96
C GLU A 294 -14.90 10.99 -5.14
N GLY A 295 -14.59 11.95 -4.28
CA GLY A 295 -13.29 12.60 -4.24
C GLY A 295 -12.88 12.98 -2.83
N THR A 296 -11.59 12.86 -2.54
CA THR A 296 -10.98 13.32 -1.29
C THR A 296 -9.74 14.13 -1.57
N TRP A 297 -9.49 15.11 -0.71
CA TRP A 297 -8.25 15.86 -0.60
C TRP A 297 -7.68 15.72 0.82
N THR A 298 -6.40 15.37 0.89
CA THR A 298 -5.63 15.26 2.12
C THR A 298 -4.43 16.21 2.02
N PRO A 299 -4.48 17.41 2.62
CA PRO A 299 -3.33 18.31 2.65
C PRO A 299 -2.15 17.70 3.40
N SER A 300 -0.94 17.94 2.91
CA SER A 300 0.31 17.52 3.57
C SER A 300 0.33 16.04 3.98
N LYS A 301 -0.23 15.15 3.16
CA LYS A 301 -0.20 13.71 3.41
C LYS A 301 1.25 13.23 3.52
N GLN A 302 1.53 12.51 4.59
CA GLN A 302 2.86 11.96 4.86
C GLN A 302 3.01 10.55 4.28
N TRP A 303 4.21 10.21 3.80
CA TRP A 303 4.53 8.90 3.23
C TRP A 303 6.02 8.54 3.42
N SER A 304 6.35 7.27 3.18
CA SER A 304 7.68 6.70 3.40
C SER A 304 8.66 7.20 2.34
N ASP A 305 9.55 8.14 2.65
CA ASP A 305 10.50 8.69 1.66
C ASP A 305 11.83 7.97 1.65
N ASN A 306 11.90 6.89 0.85
CA ASN A 306 13.04 5.97 0.87
C ASN A 306 13.36 5.49 2.30
N VAL A 307 12.28 5.40 3.11
CA VAL A 307 12.28 4.96 4.49
C VAL A 307 13.14 5.85 5.41
N ALA A 308 13.33 7.12 5.04
CA ALA A 308 14.01 8.11 5.86
C ALA A 308 13.38 8.29 7.25
N ARG A 309 14.16 8.80 8.22
CA ARG A 309 13.67 9.16 9.56
C ARG A 309 12.61 10.24 9.49
N GLU A 310 12.81 11.21 8.61
CA GLU A 310 11.84 12.24 8.22
C GLU A 310 10.95 11.72 7.10
N THR A 311 9.67 12.00 7.19
CA THR A 311 8.67 11.56 6.20
C THR A 311 8.62 12.53 5.03
N GLY A 312 8.31 11.99 3.85
CA GLY A 312 7.96 12.82 2.70
C GLY A 312 6.55 13.38 2.87
N THR A 313 6.30 14.54 2.28
CA THR A 313 4.98 15.20 2.37
C THR A 313 4.52 15.72 1.01
N SER A 314 3.23 15.61 0.75
CA SER A 314 2.58 16.18 -0.42
C SER A 314 1.07 16.24 -0.24
N ASP A 315 0.40 17.17 -0.90
CA ASP A 315 -1.05 17.09 -1.01
C ASP A 315 -1.45 15.85 -1.82
N GLU A 316 -2.49 15.15 -1.35
CA GLU A 316 -3.03 13.96 -2.00
C GLU A 316 -4.48 14.17 -2.42
N TYR A 317 -4.77 13.87 -3.68
CA TYR A 317 -6.10 13.80 -4.25
C TYR A 317 -6.41 12.35 -4.63
N ASN A 318 -7.53 11.84 -4.14
CA ASN A 318 -8.09 10.56 -4.60
C ASN A 318 -9.45 10.82 -5.22
N THR A 319 -9.73 10.24 -6.38
CA THR A 319 -11.07 10.27 -6.98
C THR A 319 -11.47 8.90 -7.47
N ALA A 320 -12.75 8.57 -7.39
CA ALA A 320 -13.31 7.39 -8.03
C ALA A 320 -14.59 7.70 -8.79
N LEU A 321 -14.79 6.95 -9.87
CA LEU A 321 -16.03 6.93 -10.64
C LEU A 321 -16.50 5.48 -10.74
N ALA A 322 -17.74 5.20 -10.37
CA ALA A 322 -18.32 3.87 -10.41
C ALA A 322 -19.64 3.84 -11.19
N PHE A 323 -19.86 2.74 -11.90
CA PHE A 323 -21.07 2.42 -12.63
C PHE A 323 -21.57 1.07 -12.15
N GLU A 324 -22.81 1.02 -11.66
CA GLU A 324 -23.41 -0.20 -11.12
C GLU A 324 -24.78 -0.44 -11.74
N LYS A 325 -25.06 -1.70 -12.08
CA LYS A 325 -26.30 -2.04 -12.76
C LYS A 325 -26.66 -3.51 -12.57
N TYR A 326 -27.96 -3.75 -12.42
CA TYR A 326 -28.56 -5.05 -12.66
C TYR A 326 -29.18 -5.05 -14.05
N GLN A 327 -28.69 -5.90 -14.95
CA GLN A 327 -29.23 -6.02 -16.31
C GLN A 327 -29.67 -7.45 -16.59
N ARG A 328 -30.88 -7.59 -17.13
CA ARG A 328 -31.35 -8.87 -17.64
C ARG A 328 -31.04 -8.96 -19.12
N PHE A 329 -30.11 -9.83 -19.50
CA PHE A 329 -29.75 -10.08 -20.90
C PHE A 329 -30.61 -11.17 -21.57
N SER A 330 -31.24 -12.04 -20.77
CA SER A 330 -32.07 -13.15 -21.25
C SER A 330 -33.21 -13.43 -20.29
N GLN A 331 -34.35 -13.88 -20.81
CA GLN A 331 -35.48 -14.32 -19.99
C GLN A 331 -35.17 -15.61 -19.22
N ASN A 332 -34.23 -16.42 -19.71
CA ASN A 332 -33.88 -17.70 -19.10
C ASN A 332 -33.01 -17.56 -17.85
N PHE A 333 -32.41 -16.38 -17.64
CA PHE A 333 -31.52 -16.12 -16.52
C PHE A 333 -32.04 -14.92 -15.70
N PRO A 334 -31.84 -14.92 -14.37
CA PRO A 334 -32.00 -13.70 -13.58
C PRO A 334 -31.00 -12.62 -14.02
N ALA A 335 -31.22 -11.38 -13.58
CA ALA A 335 -30.39 -10.25 -13.94
C ALA A 335 -28.93 -10.44 -13.47
N THR A 336 -27.99 -10.06 -14.33
CA THR A 336 -26.56 -9.97 -14.02
C THR A 336 -26.31 -8.66 -13.30
N PHE A 337 -25.61 -8.70 -12.17
CA PHE A 337 -25.01 -7.50 -11.59
C PHE A 337 -23.68 -7.21 -12.27
N PHE A 338 -23.38 -5.95 -12.57
CA PHE A 338 -22.03 -5.52 -12.93
C PHE A 338 -21.67 -4.21 -12.25
N SER A 339 -20.38 -4.07 -11.92
CA SER A 339 -19.75 -2.88 -11.35
C SER A 339 -18.48 -2.58 -12.14
N LEU A 340 -18.39 -1.37 -12.69
CA LEU A 340 -17.17 -0.84 -13.33
C LEU A 340 -16.72 0.37 -12.52
N GLN A 341 -15.47 0.38 -12.08
CA GLN A 341 -14.89 1.46 -11.28
C GLN A 341 -13.57 1.92 -11.87
N TRP A 342 -13.32 3.22 -11.79
CA TRP A 342 -12.02 3.84 -12.02
C TRP A 342 -11.62 4.61 -10.77
N MET A 343 -10.34 4.57 -10.41
CA MET A 343 -9.77 5.38 -9.34
C MET A 343 -8.53 6.10 -9.84
N HIS A 344 -8.34 7.33 -9.37
CA HIS A 344 -7.11 8.11 -9.52
C HIS A 344 -6.53 8.49 -8.16
N LYS A 345 -5.21 8.44 -8.02
CA LYS A 345 -4.45 8.93 -6.86
C LYS A 345 -3.28 9.80 -7.29
N SER A 346 -3.08 10.96 -6.66
CA SER A 346 -2.15 11.96 -7.18
C SER A 346 -0.69 11.78 -6.77
N ALA A 347 -0.38 11.19 -5.62
CA ALA A 347 0.96 11.20 -5.01
C ALA A 347 1.46 9.80 -4.61
N ILE A 348 0.58 8.95 -4.09
CA ILE A 348 0.88 7.54 -3.75
C ILE A 348 0.04 6.59 -4.61
N ASP A 349 0.53 5.38 -4.85
CA ASP A 349 -0.24 4.33 -5.51
C ASP A 349 -1.27 3.68 -4.56
N PHE A 350 -2.03 2.69 -5.08
CA PHE A 350 -3.08 2.00 -4.32
C PHE A 350 -2.59 1.33 -3.04
N VAL A 351 -1.35 0.81 -3.04
CA VAL A 351 -0.75 0.11 -1.91
C VAL A 351 0.11 1.03 -1.03
N GLY A 352 0.08 2.35 -1.27
CA GLY A 352 0.71 3.35 -0.43
C GLY A 352 2.15 3.71 -0.80
N ARG A 353 2.67 3.27 -1.94
CA ARG A 353 4.04 3.59 -2.38
C ARG A 353 4.08 4.95 -3.06
N PRO A 354 5.09 5.80 -2.78
CA PRO A 354 5.20 7.12 -3.41
C PRO A 354 5.51 7.02 -4.91
N LEU A 355 4.68 7.66 -5.73
CA LEU A 355 4.82 7.59 -7.20
C LEU A 355 6.12 8.22 -7.72
N LYS A 356 6.81 9.03 -6.90
CA LYS A 356 8.13 9.58 -7.23
C LYS A 356 9.27 8.57 -7.06
N ASN A 357 9.06 7.50 -6.28
CA ASN A 357 10.09 6.53 -5.90
C ASN A 357 9.94 5.16 -6.61
N ILE A 358 8.90 4.98 -7.43
CA ILE A 358 8.64 3.72 -8.15
C ILE A 358 9.35 3.64 -9.52
N GLY A 359 9.41 2.43 -10.08
CA GLY A 359 9.90 2.17 -11.44
C GLY A 359 11.40 1.96 -11.55
N GLY A 360 12.08 1.65 -10.44
CA GLY A 360 13.46 1.17 -10.46
C GLY A 360 13.55 -0.27 -10.98
N ARG A 361 14.76 -0.73 -11.26
CA ARG A 361 15.10 -2.12 -11.58
C ARG A 361 16.48 -2.43 -11.01
N VAL A 362 16.89 -3.69 -11.09
CA VAL A 362 18.25 -4.12 -10.73
C VAL A 362 19.33 -3.28 -11.40
N ASP A 363 19.09 -2.87 -12.65
CA ASP A 363 20.05 -2.13 -13.50
C ASP A 363 19.72 -0.64 -13.66
N LYS A 364 18.73 -0.12 -12.92
CA LYS A 364 18.20 1.23 -13.15
C LYS A 364 17.57 1.85 -11.90
N GLU A 365 17.93 3.10 -11.62
CA GLU A 365 17.28 3.87 -10.56
C GLU A 365 15.79 4.13 -10.83
N ALA A 366 15.04 4.39 -9.76
CA ALA A 366 13.64 4.75 -9.89
C ALA A 366 13.50 6.13 -10.52
N THR A 367 12.80 6.20 -11.65
CA THR A 367 12.53 7.46 -12.33
C THR A 367 11.28 8.16 -11.81
N GLY A 368 10.52 7.48 -10.94
CA GLY A 368 9.15 7.85 -10.61
C GLY A 368 8.32 8.07 -11.86
N LYS A 369 7.50 9.12 -11.83
CA LYS A 369 6.65 9.60 -12.93
C LYS A 369 7.41 10.11 -14.18
N LYS A 370 8.73 10.35 -14.11
CA LYS A 370 9.46 11.12 -15.13
C LYS A 370 9.52 10.46 -16.52
N GLU A 371 9.45 9.13 -16.61
CA GLU A 371 9.43 8.43 -17.92
C GLU A 371 8.06 8.43 -18.62
N GLY A 372 7.02 8.99 -17.97
CA GLY A 372 5.70 9.24 -18.57
C GLY A 372 5.31 10.73 -18.62
N GLY A 373 6.25 11.63 -18.30
CA GLY A 373 6.03 13.08 -18.20
C GLY A 373 5.51 13.54 -16.81
N PRO A 374 5.72 14.81 -16.43
CA PRO A 374 5.21 15.35 -15.17
C PRO A 374 3.67 15.42 -15.16
N GLY A 375 3.04 14.96 -14.06
CA GLY A 375 1.62 15.21 -13.79
C GLY A 375 0.66 14.01 -13.84
N ARG A 376 1.11 12.76 -14.03
CA ARG A 376 0.20 11.61 -14.03
C ARG A 376 0.16 10.92 -12.67
N GLY A 377 -1.02 10.75 -12.09
CA GLY A 377 -1.22 10.00 -10.85
C GLY A 377 -1.05 8.49 -11.05
N TRP A 378 -1.57 7.71 -10.10
CA TRP A 378 -1.89 6.31 -10.29
C TRP A 378 -3.34 6.20 -10.73
N ASP A 379 -3.60 5.36 -11.73
CA ASP A 379 -4.95 5.07 -12.20
C ASP A 379 -5.20 3.56 -12.15
N GLY A 380 -6.31 3.17 -11.55
CA GLY A 380 -6.77 1.78 -11.46
C GLY A 380 -8.16 1.61 -12.05
N PHE A 381 -8.41 0.46 -12.66
CA PHE A 381 -9.72 0.07 -13.15
C PHE A 381 -10.13 -1.24 -12.51
N SER A 382 -11.32 -1.28 -11.91
CA SER A 382 -11.92 -2.52 -11.43
C SER A 382 -13.17 -2.82 -12.22
N PHE A 383 -13.36 -4.08 -12.59
CA PHE A 383 -14.62 -4.57 -13.16
C PHE A 383 -15.00 -5.88 -12.51
N ALA A 384 -16.26 -6.00 -12.12
CA ALA A 384 -16.81 -7.22 -11.57
C ALA A 384 -18.21 -7.49 -12.09
N PHE A 385 -18.58 -8.76 -12.21
CA PHE A 385 -19.95 -9.17 -12.46
C PHE A 385 -20.36 -10.40 -11.66
N SER A 386 -21.66 -10.56 -11.47
CA SER A 386 -22.29 -11.72 -10.85
C SER A 386 -23.51 -12.16 -11.65
N GLN A 387 -23.46 -13.37 -12.21
CA GLN A 387 -24.55 -14.00 -12.94
C GLN A 387 -25.16 -15.14 -12.12
N PRO A 388 -26.29 -14.93 -11.45
CA PRO A 388 -27.07 -16.02 -10.88
C PRO A 388 -27.69 -16.89 -11.98
N PHE A 389 -27.80 -18.20 -11.74
CA PHE A 389 -28.50 -19.13 -12.61
C PHE A 389 -29.92 -19.39 -12.08
N PRO A 390 -30.83 -20.00 -12.87
CA PRO A 390 -32.15 -20.39 -12.38
C PRO A 390 -32.09 -21.14 -11.04
N ASN A 391 -33.05 -20.84 -10.17
CA ASN A 391 -33.15 -21.36 -8.79
C ASN A 391 -32.02 -20.95 -7.84
N LEU A 392 -31.10 -20.05 -8.25
CA LEU A 392 -29.96 -19.57 -7.47
C LEU A 392 -29.01 -20.68 -6.97
N THR A 393 -29.13 -21.88 -7.52
CA THR A 393 -28.27 -23.03 -7.17
C THR A 393 -26.84 -22.78 -7.60
N TRP A 394 -26.65 -22.10 -8.73
CA TRP A 394 -25.34 -21.70 -9.23
C TRP A 394 -25.27 -20.19 -9.39
N ARG A 395 -24.10 -19.62 -9.16
CA ARG A 395 -23.76 -18.25 -9.56
C ARG A 395 -22.33 -18.27 -10.10
N ALA A 396 -22.13 -17.65 -11.26
CA ALA A 396 -20.81 -17.39 -11.79
C ALA A 396 -20.45 -15.94 -11.49
N ASP A 397 -19.25 -15.71 -10.97
CA ASP A 397 -18.75 -14.38 -10.67
C ASP A 397 -17.39 -14.17 -11.33
N PHE A 398 -17.05 -12.91 -11.51
CA PHE A 398 -15.76 -12.49 -12.05
C PHE A 398 -15.37 -11.15 -11.45
N ALA A 399 -14.08 -10.96 -11.22
CA ALA A 399 -13.49 -9.69 -10.87
C ALA A 399 -12.16 -9.50 -11.60
N VAL A 400 -11.86 -8.26 -11.96
CA VAL A 400 -10.55 -7.85 -12.46
C VAL A 400 -10.18 -6.51 -11.85
N LEU A 401 -8.94 -6.37 -11.39
CA LEU A 401 -8.32 -5.09 -11.06
C LEU A 401 -7.13 -4.88 -12.01
N TYR A 402 -7.13 -3.78 -12.74
CA TYR A 402 -6.10 -3.42 -13.71
C TYR A 402 -5.43 -2.11 -13.30
N ASP A 403 -4.10 -2.15 -13.24
CA ASP A 403 -3.23 -1.02 -12.99
C ASP A 403 -2.60 -0.55 -14.31
N ILE A 404 -2.72 0.73 -14.62
CA ILE A 404 -2.18 1.31 -15.87
C ILE A 404 -0.66 1.14 -16.02
N TYR A 405 0.06 0.85 -14.93
CA TYR A 405 1.48 0.55 -14.96
C TYR A 405 1.79 -0.90 -15.33
N GLY A 406 0.81 -1.67 -15.81
CA GLY A 406 1.00 -2.97 -16.45
C GLY A 406 0.88 -4.14 -15.49
N GLY A 407 0.07 -4.03 -14.44
CA GLY A 407 -0.27 -5.16 -13.58
C GLY A 407 -1.75 -5.40 -13.50
N TYR A 408 -2.12 -6.62 -13.16
CA TYR A 408 -3.51 -7.03 -13.05
C TYR A 408 -3.72 -8.12 -12.00
N LEU A 409 -4.93 -8.16 -11.47
CA LEU A 409 -5.53 -9.28 -10.76
C LEU A 409 -6.76 -9.72 -11.55
N VAL A 410 -6.90 -11.01 -11.83
CA VAL A 410 -8.08 -11.61 -12.48
C VAL A 410 -8.59 -12.75 -11.63
N GLN A 411 -9.89 -12.74 -11.34
CA GLN A 411 -10.50 -13.71 -10.43
C GLN A 411 -11.90 -14.15 -10.90
N PRO A 412 -12.03 -15.22 -11.71
CA PRO A 412 -13.29 -15.91 -11.89
C PRO A 412 -13.63 -16.76 -10.65
N SER A 413 -14.92 -16.88 -10.38
CA SER A 413 -15.40 -17.79 -9.35
C SER A 413 -16.76 -18.40 -9.69
N VAL A 414 -17.09 -19.46 -8.96
CA VAL A 414 -18.39 -20.11 -9.00
C VAL A 414 -18.86 -20.39 -7.58
N ARG A 415 -20.10 -20.02 -7.29
CA ARG A 415 -20.84 -20.41 -6.09
C ARG A 415 -21.84 -21.51 -6.43
N TYR A 416 -21.87 -22.55 -5.60
CA TYR A 416 -22.82 -23.65 -5.61
C TYR A 416 -23.59 -23.71 -4.28
N LYS A 417 -24.92 -23.61 -4.36
CA LYS A 417 -25.84 -23.72 -3.22
C LYS A 417 -26.81 -24.88 -3.45
N PRO A 418 -26.43 -26.13 -3.15
CA PRO A 418 -27.25 -27.32 -3.41
C PRO A 418 -28.57 -27.34 -2.63
N ASN A 419 -28.59 -26.74 -1.45
CA ASN A 419 -29.74 -26.69 -0.54
C ASN A 419 -29.63 -25.44 0.36
N GLY A 420 -30.59 -25.28 1.28
CA GLY A 420 -30.62 -24.13 2.19
C GLY A 420 -29.34 -23.98 3.04
N PRO A 421 -28.90 -25.04 3.76
CA PRO A 421 -27.76 -24.95 4.69
C PRO A 421 -26.39 -24.84 4.05
N TRP A 422 -26.12 -25.54 2.95
CA TRP A 422 -24.77 -25.67 2.39
C TRP A 422 -24.50 -24.67 1.27
N THR A 423 -23.33 -24.03 1.31
CA THR A 423 -22.80 -23.21 0.22
C THR A 423 -21.34 -23.59 -0.02
N VAL A 424 -20.96 -23.77 -1.28
CA VAL A 424 -19.58 -24.01 -1.70
C VAL A 424 -19.21 -22.95 -2.71
N GLU A 425 -18.06 -22.32 -2.54
CA GLU A 425 -17.52 -21.33 -3.46
C GLU A 425 -16.11 -21.73 -3.85
N THR A 426 -15.80 -21.58 -5.13
CA THR A 426 -14.48 -21.85 -5.66
C THR A 426 -14.07 -20.69 -6.54
N TYR A 427 -12.87 -20.17 -6.33
CA TYR A 427 -12.30 -19.09 -7.14
C TYR A 427 -10.86 -19.43 -7.52
N ALA A 428 -10.44 -18.87 -8.65
CA ALA A 428 -9.03 -18.88 -9.06
C ALA A 428 -8.56 -17.43 -9.14
N THR A 429 -7.37 -17.13 -8.64
CA THR A 429 -6.78 -15.79 -8.66
C THR A 429 -5.48 -15.84 -9.47
N TRP A 430 -5.37 -14.96 -10.46
CA TRP A 430 -4.12 -14.70 -11.18
C TRP A 430 -3.69 -13.27 -10.96
N ILE A 431 -2.44 -13.09 -10.57
CA ILE A 431 -1.81 -11.78 -10.38
C ILE A 431 -0.57 -11.72 -11.24
N TYR A 432 -0.33 -10.56 -11.84
CA TYR A 432 0.91 -10.32 -12.57
C TYR A 432 1.28 -8.85 -12.51
N ALA A 433 2.59 -8.58 -12.47
CA ALA A 433 3.17 -7.26 -12.63
C ALA A 433 4.24 -7.28 -13.74
N ALA A 434 4.00 -6.56 -14.84
CA ALA A 434 5.01 -6.40 -15.90
C ALA A 434 6.14 -5.43 -15.53
N SER A 435 5.96 -4.67 -14.45
CA SER A 435 6.79 -3.53 -14.08
C SER A 435 6.75 -3.28 -12.59
N THR A 436 7.88 -2.84 -12.03
CA THR A 436 8.00 -2.42 -10.62
C THR A 436 7.19 -1.16 -10.29
N ARG A 437 6.68 -0.46 -11.31
CA ARG A 437 5.71 0.61 -11.15
C ARG A 437 4.32 0.10 -10.76
N SER A 438 4.01 -1.16 -11.04
CA SER A 438 2.70 -1.69 -10.74
C SER A 438 2.51 -1.95 -9.25
N VAL A 439 1.32 -1.71 -8.72
CA VAL A 439 0.90 -2.02 -7.33
C VAL A 439 1.09 -3.48 -6.96
N PHE A 440 1.06 -4.39 -7.95
CA PHE A 440 1.28 -5.82 -7.76
C PHE A 440 2.76 -6.22 -7.76
N ALA A 441 3.69 -5.28 -8.01
CA ALA A 441 5.11 -5.59 -8.10
C ALA A 441 5.69 -6.31 -6.87
N PRO A 442 5.32 -6.00 -5.61
CA PRO A 442 5.85 -6.74 -4.46
C PRO A 442 5.59 -8.24 -4.49
N LEU A 443 4.48 -8.65 -5.13
CA LEU A 443 4.08 -10.05 -5.30
C LEU A 443 4.66 -10.66 -6.58
N GLU A 444 4.98 -9.83 -7.57
CA GLU A 444 5.41 -10.18 -8.94
C GLU A 444 4.37 -10.97 -9.75
N TRP A 445 4.02 -12.17 -9.28
CA TRP A 445 2.96 -13.00 -9.83
C TRP A 445 2.39 -13.94 -8.76
N THR A 446 1.16 -14.39 -8.94
CA THR A 446 0.52 -15.36 -8.04
C THR A 446 -0.57 -16.11 -8.78
N ASP A 447 -0.57 -17.44 -8.66
CA ASP A 447 -1.58 -18.34 -9.23
C ASP A 447 -2.19 -19.18 -8.10
N GLU A 448 -3.43 -18.90 -7.73
CA GLU A 448 -4.08 -19.55 -6.57
C GLU A 448 -5.48 -20.07 -6.89
N VAL A 449 -5.88 -21.11 -6.18
CA VAL A 449 -7.26 -21.63 -6.18
C VAL A 449 -7.74 -21.70 -4.73
N GLY A 450 -8.82 -20.97 -4.44
CA GLY A 450 -9.48 -20.96 -3.14
C GLY A 450 -10.80 -21.72 -3.17
N VAL A 451 -11.12 -22.40 -2.06
CA VAL A 451 -12.43 -23.05 -1.86
C VAL A 451 -12.97 -22.68 -0.48
N ARG A 452 -14.18 -22.09 -0.45
CA ARG A 452 -14.93 -21.78 0.78
C ARG A 452 -16.13 -22.71 0.90
N VAL A 453 -16.30 -23.35 2.06
CA VAL A 453 -17.47 -24.18 2.38
C VAL A 453 -18.17 -23.59 3.60
N GLY A 454 -19.42 -23.18 3.42
CA GLY A 454 -20.29 -22.63 4.46
C GLY A 454 -21.44 -23.57 4.81
N TYR A 455 -21.75 -23.63 6.11
CA TYR A 455 -22.93 -24.32 6.65
C TYR A 455 -23.72 -23.36 7.54
N GLN A 456 -24.99 -23.15 7.22
CA GLN A 456 -25.93 -22.37 8.03
C GLN A 456 -26.72 -23.31 8.96
N PHE A 457 -26.53 -23.17 10.27
CA PHE A 457 -27.17 -23.99 11.31
C PHE A 457 -28.53 -23.46 11.76
#